data_AF-A0A350LX82-F1
#
_entry.id   AF-A0A350LX82-F1
#
_cell.length_a   1.000
_cell.length_b   1.000
_cell.length_c   1.000
_cell.angle_alpha   90.00
_cell.angle_beta   90.00
_cell.angle_gamma   90.00
#
_symmetry.space_group_name_H-M   'P 1'
#
loop_
_entity.id
_entity.type
_entity.pdbx_description
1 polymer ?
#
loop_
_entity_poly.entity_id
_entity_poly.type
_entity_poly.pdbx_seq_one_letter_code
_entity_poly.pdbx_strand_id
1 'polypeptide(L)'
;MKHHEHPPLTPVERTLPVAPWLGGKKNLAKRITSILDSTPHTTYAEAFVGMGGVFLRRGMRPRAEIINDRGRDIATLFRILQRHYPQFLEVLRFQLTTRAEFERLVKTDPATLTDLERAARFLYLQRTAFGGKVSGRNFGVSKDRPGRFNLSTLEPMLEDLHTR
;
A
#
# COMPACT_ATOMS: atom_id res chain seq x y z
N MET A 1 -22.74 -33.68 -12.65
CA MET A 1 -21.89 -32.51 -12.31
C MET A 1 -21.35 -32.73 -10.90
N LYS A 2 -20.03 -32.86 -10.71
CA LYS A 2 -19.46 -32.91 -9.36
C LYS A 2 -19.58 -31.52 -8.75
N HIS A 3 -20.31 -31.39 -7.64
CA HIS A 3 -20.25 -30.18 -6.83
C HIS A 3 -18.81 -30.05 -6.34
N HIS A 4 -18.04 -29.13 -6.92
CA HIS A 4 -16.75 -28.77 -6.36
C HIS A 4 -17.02 -27.97 -5.09
N GLU A 5 -16.94 -28.63 -3.94
CA GLU A 5 -16.91 -27.94 -2.65
C GLU A 5 -15.72 -26.98 -2.65
N HIS A 6 -16.02 -25.69 -2.43
CA HIS A 6 -14.98 -24.71 -2.20
C HIS A 6 -14.46 -24.90 -0.77
N PRO A 7 -13.14 -25.01 -0.56
CA PRO A 7 -12.58 -25.02 0.78
C PRO A 7 -13.01 -23.75 1.53
N PRO A 8 -13.26 -23.84 2.85
CA PRO A 8 -13.75 -22.70 3.61
C PRO A 8 -12.71 -21.57 3.60
N LEU A 9 -13.21 -20.33 3.54
CA LEU A 9 -12.36 -19.17 3.75
C LEU A 9 -11.88 -19.15 5.21
N THR A 10 -10.65 -18.69 5.45
CA THR A 10 -10.11 -18.54 6.81
C THR A 10 -10.16 -17.08 7.24
N PRO A 11 -10.48 -16.77 8.52
CA PRO A 11 -10.40 -15.41 9.04
C PRO A 11 -9.00 -14.83 8.91
N VAL A 12 -8.93 -13.52 8.70
CA VAL A 12 -7.68 -12.77 8.64
C VAL A 12 -7.87 -11.34 9.14
N GLU A 13 -6.82 -10.78 9.73
CA GLU A 13 -6.84 -9.41 10.21
C GLU A 13 -6.95 -8.40 9.07
N ARG A 14 -7.78 -7.38 9.28
CA ARG A 14 -8.01 -6.31 8.32
C ARG A 14 -6.96 -5.23 8.53
N THR A 15 -6.21 -4.91 7.48
CA THR A 15 -5.16 -3.90 7.51
C THR A 15 -5.50 -2.72 6.59
N LEU A 16 -4.79 -1.62 6.76
CA LEU A 16 -5.01 -0.40 5.99
C LEU A 16 -3.87 -0.16 5.00
N PRO A 17 -4.17 0.38 3.79
CA PRO A 17 -3.15 0.88 2.88
C PRO A 17 -2.19 1.87 3.55
N VAL A 18 -0.90 1.64 3.39
CA VAL A 18 0.19 2.46 3.94
C VAL A 18 0.38 3.81 3.23
N ALA A 19 -0.39 4.06 2.16
CA ALA A 19 -0.40 5.33 1.44
C ALA A 19 -1.75 5.56 0.73
N PRO A 20 -2.16 6.81 0.46
CA PRO A 20 -3.31 7.08 -0.40
C PRO A 20 -3.01 6.66 -1.84
N TRP A 21 -4.04 6.32 -2.61
CA TRP A 21 -3.92 5.99 -4.03
C TRP A 21 -5.06 6.63 -4.82
N LEU A 22 -4.75 7.16 -6.01
CA LEU A 22 -5.79 7.66 -6.90
C LEU A 22 -6.70 6.51 -7.34
N GLY A 23 -8.01 6.70 -7.23
CA GLY A 23 -8.99 5.63 -7.48
C GLY A 23 -9.10 4.61 -6.35
N GLY A 24 -8.52 4.88 -5.17
CA GLY A 24 -8.67 4.06 -3.98
C GLY A 24 -10.14 3.81 -3.66
N LYS A 25 -10.55 2.55 -3.63
CA LYS A 25 -11.95 2.14 -3.41
C LYS A 25 -12.43 2.31 -1.96
N LYS A 26 -11.87 3.24 -1.18
CA LYS A 26 -12.13 3.38 0.27
C LYS A 26 -13.63 3.44 0.60
N ASN A 27 -14.39 4.26 -0.14
CA ASN A 27 -15.83 4.43 0.10
C ASN A 27 -16.65 3.18 -0.28
N LEU A 28 -16.16 2.35 -1.22
CA LEU A 28 -16.82 1.13 -1.66
C LEU A 28 -16.30 -0.13 -0.95
N ALA A 29 -15.16 -0.03 -0.26
CA ALA A 29 -14.43 -1.18 0.26
C ALA A 29 -15.29 -2.02 1.19
N LYS A 30 -16.05 -1.42 2.12
CA LYS A 30 -16.93 -2.15 3.04
C LYS A 30 -17.96 -3.02 2.30
N ARG A 31 -18.57 -2.50 1.23
CA ARG A 31 -19.54 -3.24 0.42
C ARG A 31 -18.86 -4.37 -0.35
N ILE A 32 -17.73 -4.08 -0.98
CA ILE A 32 -16.98 -5.05 -1.78
C ILE A 32 -16.49 -6.20 -0.90
N THR A 33 -15.85 -5.89 0.24
CA THR A 33 -15.31 -6.90 1.14
C THR A 33 -16.41 -7.76 1.76
N SER A 34 -17.58 -7.19 2.09
CA SER A 34 -18.73 -7.98 2.57
C SER A 34 -19.19 -9.03 1.56
N ILE A 35 -19.18 -8.70 0.26
CA ILE A 35 -19.56 -9.64 -0.80
C ILE A 35 -18.47 -10.72 -0.93
N LEU A 36 -17.20 -10.32 -0.98
CA LEU A 36 -16.07 -11.25 -1.11
C LEU A 36 -15.95 -12.20 0.08
N ASP A 37 -16.08 -11.68 1.31
CA ASP A 37 -15.97 -12.44 2.56
C ASP A 37 -17.11 -13.48 2.70
N SER A 38 -18.25 -13.27 2.04
CA SER A 38 -19.41 -14.19 2.06
C SER A 38 -19.55 -15.07 0.81
N THR A 39 -18.71 -14.87 -0.21
CA THR A 39 -18.74 -15.66 -1.45
C THR A 39 -17.69 -16.76 -1.38
N PRO A 40 -18.05 -18.06 -1.43
CA PRO A 40 -17.06 -19.13 -1.46
C PRO A 40 -16.18 -19.08 -2.72
N HIS A 41 -14.86 -19.15 -2.55
CA HIS A 41 -13.89 -19.20 -3.66
C HIS A 41 -12.56 -19.79 -3.20
N THR A 42 -11.82 -20.41 -4.12
CA THR A 42 -10.49 -20.97 -3.85
C THR A 42 -9.36 -19.96 -4.01
N THR A 43 -9.59 -18.91 -4.80
CA THR A 43 -8.55 -17.96 -5.20
C THR A 43 -9.12 -16.56 -5.30
N TYR A 44 -8.42 -15.60 -4.70
CA TYR A 44 -8.66 -14.18 -4.91
C TYR A 44 -7.61 -13.64 -5.86
N ALA A 45 -8.03 -12.91 -6.89
CA ALA A 45 -7.13 -12.27 -7.84
C ALA A 45 -7.52 -10.80 -8.01
N GLU A 46 -6.58 -9.89 -7.76
CA GLU A 46 -6.76 -8.45 -7.95
C GLU A 46 -5.70 -7.93 -8.93
N ALA A 47 -6.10 -7.77 -10.20
CA ALA A 47 -5.19 -7.39 -11.29
C ALA A 47 -4.65 -5.95 -11.21
N PHE A 48 -5.35 -5.09 -10.44
CA PHE A 48 -5.08 -3.66 -10.26
C PHE A 48 -5.18 -3.28 -8.78
N VAL A 49 -4.24 -3.82 -7.99
CA VAL A 49 -4.31 -3.71 -6.52
C VAL A 49 -4.12 -2.28 -6.01
N GLY A 50 -3.38 -1.43 -6.73
CA GLY A 50 -2.98 -0.12 -6.23
C GLY A 50 -2.28 -0.24 -4.88
N MET A 51 -2.73 0.52 -3.87
CA MET A 51 -2.23 0.38 -2.49
C MET A 51 -2.98 -0.69 -1.65
N GLY A 52 -3.67 -1.65 -2.27
CA GLY A 52 -4.35 -2.74 -1.55
C GLY A 52 -5.68 -2.34 -0.93
N GLY A 53 -6.42 -1.45 -1.60
CA GLY A 53 -7.65 -0.85 -1.06
C GLY A 53 -8.73 -1.87 -0.68
N VAL A 54 -8.89 -2.93 -1.47
CA VAL A 54 -9.81 -4.04 -1.21
C VAL A 54 -9.06 -5.20 -0.56
N PHE A 55 -7.96 -5.67 -1.17
CA PHE A 55 -7.13 -6.76 -0.68
C PHE A 55 -6.89 -6.73 0.84
N LEU A 56 -6.38 -5.60 1.37
CA LEU A 56 -6.01 -5.46 2.78
C LEU A 56 -7.21 -5.39 3.73
N ARG A 57 -8.40 -5.01 3.23
CA ARG A 57 -9.60 -4.81 4.05
C ARG A 57 -10.50 -6.04 4.14
N ARG A 58 -10.20 -7.12 3.43
CA ARG A 58 -10.96 -8.38 3.53
C ARG A 58 -10.76 -9.00 4.90
N GLY A 59 -11.85 -9.48 5.50
CA GLY A 59 -11.81 -10.21 6.77
C GLY A 59 -11.63 -11.71 6.59
N MET A 60 -11.74 -12.20 5.36
CA MET A 60 -11.63 -13.61 5.02
C MET A 60 -10.64 -13.79 3.86
N ARG A 61 -9.76 -14.80 3.95
CA ARG A 61 -8.83 -15.17 2.87
C ARG A 61 -9.12 -16.57 2.34
N PRO A 62 -9.10 -16.76 1.01
CA PRO A 62 -9.13 -18.09 0.40
C PRO A 62 -7.74 -18.75 0.47
N ARG A 63 -7.62 -19.97 -0.06
CA ARG A 63 -6.34 -20.71 -0.10
C ARG A 63 -5.21 -19.98 -0.85
N ALA A 64 -5.55 -19.21 -1.88
CA ALA A 64 -4.57 -18.48 -2.69
C ALA A 64 -5.00 -17.02 -2.93
N GLU A 65 -4.06 -16.10 -2.77
CA GLU A 65 -4.25 -14.67 -3.03
C GLU A 65 -3.22 -14.22 -4.06
N ILE A 66 -3.69 -13.57 -5.13
CA ILE A 66 -2.85 -13.06 -6.22
C ILE A 66 -3.15 -11.57 -6.37
N ILE A 67 -2.13 -10.74 -6.23
CA ILE A 67 -2.22 -9.30 -6.46
C ILE A 67 -1.26 -8.91 -7.58
N ASN A 68 -1.69 -7.98 -8.41
CA ASN A 68 -0.88 -7.43 -9.49
C ASN A 68 -1.15 -5.93 -9.64
N ASP A 69 -0.15 -5.22 -10.17
CA ASP A 69 -0.30 -3.87 -10.67
C ASP A 69 0.72 -3.62 -11.80
N ARG A 70 0.42 -2.67 -12.70
CA ARG A 70 1.38 -2.22 -13.71
C ARG A 70 2.50 -1.40 -13.08
N GLY A 71 2.22 -0.70 -11.98
CA GLY A 71 3.18 0.18 -11.31
C GLY A 71 4.30 -0.59 -10.64
N ARG A 72 5.50 -0.58 -11.24
CA ARG A 72 6.71 -1.21 -10.65
C ARG A 72 6.98 -0.75 -9.22
N ASP A 73 6.74 0.53 -8.91
CA ASP A 73 6.97 1.07 -7.57
C ASP A 73 6.06 0.43 -6.50
N ILE A 74 4.85 0.02 -6.88
CA ILE A 74 3.92 -0.71 -6.00
C ILE A 74 4.50 -2.09 -5.69
N ALA A 75 4.84 -2.85 -6.73
CA ALA A 75 5.41 -4.18 -6.57
C ALA A 75 6.72 -4.15 -5.76
N THR A 76 7.57 -3.15 -6.01
CA THR A 76 8.79 -2.94 -5.22
C THR A 76 8.47 -2.64 -3.76
N LEU A 77 7.53 -1.75 -3.45
CA LEU A 77 7.14 -1.45 -2.06
C LEU A 77 6.65 -2.70 -1.31
N PHE A 78 5.71 -3.46 -1.89
CA PHE A 78 5.18 -4.67 -1.26
C PHE A 78 6.28 -5.73 -1.06
N ARG A 79 7.17 -5.91 -2.03
CA ARG A 79 8.30 -6.85 -1.91
C ARG A 79 9.30 -6.43 -0.84
N ILE A 80 9.61 -5.13 -0.74
CA ILE A 80 10.52 -4.61 0.30
C ILE A 80 9.91 -4.80 1.69
N LEU A 81 8.62 -4.49 1.85
CA LEU A 81 7.92 -4.74 3.10
C LEU A 81 7.89 -6.22 3.45
N GLN A 82 7.73 -7.12 2.47
CA GLN A 82 7.78 -8.55 2.73
C GLN A 82 9.18 -9.05 3.16
N ARG A 83 10.25 -8.57 2.51
CA ARG A 83 11.58 -9.21 2.58
C ARG A 83 12.64 -8.46 3.38
N HIS A 84 12.48 -7.14 3.54
CA HIS A 84 13.51 -6.24 4.07
C HIS A 84 12.90 -5.20 5.03
N TYR A 85 11.86 -5.57 5.78
CA TYR A 85 11.13 -4.65 6.66
C TYR A 85 12.04 -3.89 7.65
N PRO A 86 12.95 -4.55 8.41
CA PRO A 86 13.83 -3.83 9.34
C PRO A 86 14.73 -2.81 8.63
N GLN A 87 15.33 -3.19 7.49
CA GLN A 87 16.18 -2.28 6.72
C GLN A 87 15.38 -1.13 6.11
N PHE A 88 14.12 -1.38 5.74
CA PHE A 88 13.24 -0.34 5.25
C PHE A 88 12.97 0.72 6.31
N LEU A 89 12.73 0.32 7.57
CA LEU A 89 12.55 1.28 8.67
C LEU A 89 13.79 2.16 8.88
N GLU A 90 15.00 1.59 8.80
CA GLU A 90 16.24 2.38 8.92
C GLU A 90 16.37 3.44 7.81
N VAL A 91 15.96 3.12 6.58
CA VAL A 91 15.93 4.11 5.47
C VAL A 91 14.94 5.25 5.76
N LEU A 92 13.85 4.99 6.49
CA LEU A 92 12.83 6.00 6.80
C LEU A 92 13.13 6.84 8.04
N ARG A 93 13.97 6.34 8.96
CA ARG A 93 14.15 6.84 10.35
C ARG A 93 14.42 8.34 10.48
N PHE A 94 15.10 8.93 9.51
CA PHE A 94 15.49 10.36 9.55
C PHE A 94 14.91 11.19 8.41
N GLN A 95 13.88 10.69 7.71
CA GLN A 95 13.25 11.46 6.65
C GLN A 95 12.36 12.58 7.20
N LEU A 96 12.68 13.81 6.80
CA LEU A 96 11.90 15.00 7.15
C LEU A 96 10.84 15.29 6.08
N THR A 97 9.63 15.65 6.50
CA THR A 97 8.60 16.17 5.59
C THR A 97 8.92 17.61 5.21
N THR A 98 9.55 17.84 4.05
CA THR A 98 9.86 19.19 3.56
C THR A 98 9.53 19.32 2.07
N ARG A 99 9.22 20.54 1.63
CA ARG A 99 9.01 20.84 0.21
C ARG A 99 10.28 20.62 -0.61
N ALA A 100 11.43 21.02 -0.08
CA ALA A 100 12.71 20.86 -0.76
C ALA A 100 13.02 19.38 -1.03
N GLU A 101 12.80 18.52 -0.03
CA GLU A 101 13.01 17.08 -0.17
C GLU A 101 12.00 16.45 -1.12
N PHE A 102 10.74 16.85 -1.05
CA PHE A 102 9.73 16.43 -2.03
C PHE A 102 10.14 16.76 -3.46
N GLU A 103 10.55 17.99 -3.73
CA GLU A 103 10.97 18.44 -5.07
C GLU A 103 12.22 17.71 -5.54
N ARG A 104 13.19 17.48 -4.65
CA ARG A 104 14.39 16.67 -4.92
C ARG A 104 14.01 15.24 -5.32
N LEU A 105 13.14 14.59 -4.54
CA LEU A 105 12.69 13.24 -4.81
C LEU A 105 11.83 13.16 -6.09
N VAL A 106 10.98 14.14 -6.38
CA VAL A 106 10.24 14.20 -7.66
C VAL A 106 11.19 14.19 -8.85
N LYS A 107 12.29 14.95 -8.81
CA LYS A 107 13.30 15.03 -9.87
C LYS A 107 14.22 13.81 -9.96
N THR A 108 14.31 13.01 -8.89
CA THR A 108 15.18 11.83 -8.85
C THR A 108 14.64 10.74 -9.77
N ASP A 109 15.50 10.21 -10.65
CA ASP A 109 15.18 9.06 -11.50
C ASP A 109 15.10 7.79 -10.65
N PRO A 110 13.94 7.11 -10.54
CA PRO A 110 13.83 5.88 -9.76
C PRO A 110 14.60 4.69 -10.34
N ALA A 111 15.13 4.77 -11.57
CA ALA A 111 15.96 3.73 -12.16
C ALA A 111 17.40 3.71 -11.60
N THR A 112 17.86 4.82 -11.00
CA THR A 112 19.21 4.94 -10.42
C THR A 112 19.26 4.54 -8.94
N LEU A 113 18.12 4.21 -8.34
CA LEU A 113 17.98 3.89 -6.92
C LEU A 113 18.02 2.38 -6.67
N THR A 114 18.53 1.99 -5.50
CA THR A 114 18.28 0.64 -4.97
C THR A 114 16.79 0.42 -4.72
N ASP A 115 16.35 -0.83 -4.61
CA ASP A 115 14.93 -1.14 -4.36
C ASP A 115 14.42 -0.55 -3.03
N LEU A 116 15.28 -0.50 -2.00
CA LEU A 116 14.96 0.11 -0.70
C LEU A 116 14.72 1.63 -0.84
N GLU A 117 15.65 2.34 -1.48
CA GLU A 117 15.52 3.78 -1.72
C GLU A 117 14.34 4.10 -2.64
N ARG A 118 14.11 3.27 -3.66
CA ARG A 118 12.98 3.40 -4.57
C ARG A 118 11.64 3.25 -3.84
N ALA A 119 11.51 2.25 -2.96
CA ALA A 119 10.33 2.06 -2.12
C ALA A 119 10.13 3.25 -1.17
N ALA A 120 11.20 3.73 -0.54
CA ALA A 120 11.14 4.84 0.42
C ALA A 120 10.73 6.14 -0.27
N ARG A 121 11.38 6.46 -1.40
CA ARG A 121 11.01 7.57 -2.28
C ARG A 121 9.55 7.49 -2.69
N PHE A 122 9.10 6.33 -3.16
CA PHE A 122 7.73 6.14 -3.62
C PHE A 122 6.72 6.39 -2.49
N LEU A 123 6.93 5.77 -1.32
CA LEU A 123 6.08 5.96 -0.15
C LEU A 123 6.04 7.43 0.29
N TYR A 124 7.20 8.09 0.36
CA TYR A 124 7.32 9.50 0.70
C TYR A 124 6.49 10.38 -0.22
N LEU A 125 6.72 10.27 -1.54
CA LEU A 125 6.00 11.06 -2.53
C LEU A 125 4.50 10.78 -2.49
N GLN A 126 4.10 9.53 -2.29
CA GLN A 126 2.70 9.14 -2.26
C GLN A 126 1.96 9.70 -1.04
N ARG A 127 2.62 9.79 0.11
CA ARG A 127 2.04 10.33 1.35
C ARG A 127 2.01 11.86 1.36
N THR A 128 3.00 12.51 0.75
CA THR A 128 3.19 13.96 0.79
C THR A 128 2.59 14.70 -0.41
N ALA A 129 2.28 14.00 -1.52
CA ALA A 129 1.61 14.61 -2.65
C ALA A 129 0.14 14.96 -2.34
N PHE A 130 -0.29 16.14 -2.79
CA PHE A 130 -1.69 16.55 -2.73
C PHE A 130 -2.59 15.53 -3.45
N GLY A 131 -3.58 15.01 -2.73
CA GLY A 131 -4.51 13.99 -3.23
C GLY A 131 -3.88 12.62 -3.53
N GLY A 132 -2.63 12.37 -3.15
CA GLY A 132 -1.94 11.11 -3.48
C GLY A 132 -1.83 10.89 -4.99
N LYS A 133 -1.54 11.94 -5.76
CA LYS A 133 -1.35 11.82 -7.20
C LYS A 133 -0.04 11.09 -7.53
N VAL A 134 -0.05 10.32 -8.61
CA VAL A 134 1.14 9.61 -9.14
C VAL A 134 1.83 10.38 -10.26
N SER A 135 1.11 11.28 -10.92
CA SER A 135 1.59 12.21 -11.95
C SER A 135 1.14 13.65 -11.64
N GLY A 136 1.85 14.65 -12.14
CA GLY A 136 1.56 16.06 -11.82
C GLY A 136 1.57 16.33 -10.31
N ARG A 137 2.54 15.72 -9.61
CA ARG A 137 2.63 15.73 -8.15
C ARG A 137 2.89 17.15 -7.64
N ASN A 138 2.10 17.58 -6.68
CA ASN A 138 2.26 18.84 -5.96
C ASN A 138 2.42 18.54 -4.47
N PHE A 139 3.30 19.28 -3.78
CA PHE A 139 3.48 19.11 -2.34
C PHE A 139 2.21 19.53 -1.59
N GLY A 140 1.62 18.62 -0.81
CA GLY A 140 0.41 18.88 -0.04
C GLY A 140 0.71 19.62 1.25
N VAL A 141 -0.08 20.67 1.55
CA VAL A 141 0.01 21.46 2.79
C VAL A 141 -1.35 21.53 3.47
N SER A 142 -1.35 21.63 4.80
CA SER A 142 -2.54 21.76 5.65
C SER A 142 -2.23 22.76 6.75
N LYS A 143 -3.19 23.63 7.10
CA LYS A 143 -3.07 24.50 8.29
C LYS A 143 -3.45 23.76 9.58
N ASP A 144 -4.27 22.72 9.44
CA ASP A 144 -4.93 21.97 10.50
C ASP A 144 -4.25 20.64 10.85
N ARG A 145 -3.19 20.24 10.12
CA ARG A 145 -2.58 18.90 10.25
C ARG A 145 -1.06 18.95 10.18
N PRO A 146 -0.37 18.05 10.90
CA PRO A 146 1.07 17.87 10.77
C PRO A 146 1.46 17.30 9.40
N GLY A 147 2.77 17.24 9.14
CA GLY A 147 3.34 16.61 7.96
C GLY A 147 2.86 15.17 7.79
N ARG A 148 2.62 14.76 6.54
CA ARG A 148 2.04 13.44 6.21
C ARG A 148 3.06 12.31 6.16
N PHE A 149 4.34 12.60 6.44
CA PHE A 149 5.38 11.61 6.56
C PHE A 149 6.00 11.72 7.96
N ASN A 150 5.47 10.92 8.88
CA ASN A 150 5.92 10.85 10.27
C ASN A 150 6.01 9.38 10.69
N LEU A 151 7.22 8.90 10.96
CA LEU A 151 7.48 7.49 11.22
C LEU A 151 6.72 6.96 12.44
N SER A 152 6.50 7.76 13.49
CA SER A 152 5.74 7.31 14.67
C SER A 152 4.29 6.92 14.35
N THR A 153 3.74 7.44 13.25
CA THR A 153 2.40 7.08 12.77
C THR A 153 2.42 6.12 11.60
N LEU A 154 3.54 6.01 10.89
CA LEU A 154 3.68 5.15 9.72
C LEU A 154 4.15 3.75 10.09
N GLU A 155 5.05 3.63 11.05
CA GLU A 155 5.63 2.35 11.45
C GLU A 155 4.56 1.31 11.85
N PRO A 156 3.55 1.63 12.68
CA PRO A 156 2.47 0.66 12.97
C PRO A 156 1.72 0.22 11.70
N MET A 157 1.48 1.14 10.75
CA MET A 157 0.82 0.77 9.49
C MET A 157 1.69 -0.12 8.61
N LEU A 158 3.01 0.07 8.64
CA LEU A 158 3.96 -0.74 7.87
C LEU A 158 4.12 -2.13 8.51
N GLU A 159 4.08 -2.21 9.83
CA GLU A 159 4.06 -3.47 10.59
C GLU A 159 2.80 -4.29 10.30
N ASP A 160 1.62 -3.66 10.36
CA ASP A 160 0.34 -4.29 9.99
C ASP A 160 0.42 -4.89 8.57
N LEU A 161 1.02 -4.17 7.62
CA LEU A 161 1.17 -4.65 6.25
C LEU A 161 2.24 -5.75 6.12
N HIS A 162 3.33 -5.67 6.88
CA HIS A 162 4.41 -6.67 6.87
C HIS A 162 3.94 -8.03 7.41
N THR A 163 3.09 -8.01 8.43
CA THR A 163 2.59 -9.20 9.13
C THR A 163 1.37 -9.85 8.45
N ARG A 164 0.82 -9.21 7.40
CA ARG A 164 -0.41 -9.62 6.72
C ARG A 164 -0.26 -10.82 5.78
#